data_AF-A0AAV6P0D7-F1
#
_entry.id   AF-A0AAV6P0D7-F1
#
_cell.length_a   1.000
_cell.length_b   1.000
_cell.length_c   1.000
_cell.angle_alpha   90.00
_cell.angle_beta   90.00
_cell.angle_gamma   90.00
#
_symmetry.space_group_name_H-M   'P 1'
#
loop_
_entity.id
_entity.type
_entity.pdbx_description
1 polymer ?
#
loop_
_entity_poly.entity_id
_entity_poly.type
_entity_poly.pdbx_seq_one_letter_code
_entity_poly.pdbx_strand_id
1 'polypeptide(L)'
;MERYHGTLLDINKDVEFLSSLASFALLSTQSSDAGEIPFQSVGDKECSIEHGGERVDPAGIVASKLKEFPHLSASHRALMTDLVGATESRLEDHLLPCTLPPDVEYFQNQNGTSQGSLLIRSGSPDSSINYILGSWLHSKLPTGASLNIASFSAHLRPSTDAPNFLIEFIQSSPTSLILILDLPPRKDLVFNSDYLQLFYEDTGLDKYRKAIEELPEVRPYVMSSLFFRSLVSPTSIIVRVDTESGEDPNAWRRL
;
A
#
# COMPACT_ATOMS: atom_id res chain seq x y z
N MET A 1 -23.73 -8.72 -34.09
CA MET A 1 -22.28 -8.86 -33.94
C MET A 1 -21.67 -7.48 -33.71
N GLU A 2 -22.17 -6.75 -32.71
CA GLU A 2 -21.75 -5.38 -32.34
C GLU A 2 -22.13 -5.15 -30.87
N ARG A 3 -21.38 -5.73 -29.92
CA ARG A 3 -21.43 -5.42 -28.46
C ARG A 3 -20.13 -5.80 -27.73
N TYR A 4 -18.96 -5.64 -28.36
CA TYR A 4 -17.67 -6.03 -27.76
C TYR A 4 -16.53 -5.04 -28.02
N HIS A 5 -16.84 -3.74 -28.16
CA HIS A 5 -15.80 -2.71 -28.34
C HIS A 5 -15.78 -1.63 -27.26
N GLY A 6 -16.71 -1.64 -26.30
CA GLY A 6 -16.74 -0.67 -25.20
C GLY A 6 -15.99 -1.10 -23.92
N THR A 7 -15.73 -2.40 -23.72
CA THR A 7 -15.25 -2.95 -22.43
C THR A 7 -13.76 -3.27 -22.38
N LEU A 8 -13.06 -3.27 -23.52
CA LEU A 8 -11.61 -3.54 -23.60
C LEU A 8 -10.75 -2.30 -23.29
N LEU A 9 -11.31 -1.10 -23.45
CA LEU A 9 -10.62 0.17 -23.22
C LEU A 9 -10.49 0.53 -21.74
N ASP A 10 -11.38 0.06 -20.87
CA ASP A 10 -11.30 0.29 -19.41
C ASP A 10 -10.41 -0.74 -18.70
N ILE A 11 -10.38 -1.99 -19.15
CA ILE A 11 -9.52 -3.03 -18.56
C ILE A 11 -8.04 -2.70 -18.75
N ASN A 12 -7.65 -2.14 -19.92
CA ASN A 12 -6.27 -1.70 -20.13
C ASN A 12 -5.87 -0.54 -19.22
N LYS A 13 -6.79 0.37 -18.89
CA LYS A 13 -6.52 1.47 -17.95
C LYS A 13 -6.38 0.98 -16.51
N ASP A 14 -7.19 0.02 -16.10
CA ASP A 14 -7.12 -0.58 -14.76
C ASP A 14 -5.84 -1.43 -14.58
N VAL A 15 -5.39 -2.13 -15.63
CA VAL A 15 -4.12 -2.89 -15.61
C VAL A 15 -2.91 -1.97 -15.68
N GLU A 16 -2.92 -0.94 -16.53
CA GLU A 16 -1.90 0.11 -16.51
C GLU A 16 -1.90 0.87 -15.18
N PHE A 17 -3.06 1.02 -14.53
CA PHE A 17 -3.21 1.63 -13.22
C PHE A 17 -2.55 0.82 -12.12
N LEU A 18 -2.87 -0.48 -12.03
CA LEU A 18 -2.29 -1.38 -11.04
C LEU A 18 -0.80 -1.63 -11.30
N SER A 19 -0.39 -1.69 -12.57
CA SER A 19 1.01 -1.76 -12.97
C SER A 19 1.77 -0.46 -12.69
N SER A 20 1.13 0.71 -12.85
CA SER A 20 1.68 2.02 -12.50
C SER A 20 1.74 2.22 -10.98
N LEU A 21 0.77 1.74 -10.21
CA LEU A 21 0.80 1.76 -8.74
C LEU A 21 1.87 0.82 -8.19
N ALA A 22 1.98 -0.39 -8.76
CA ALA A 22 3.08 -1.29 -8.45
C ALA A 22 4.41 -0.63 -8.80
N SER A 23 4.56 -0.07 -10.00
CA SER A 23 5.79 0.61 -10.43
C SER A 23 6.12 1.82 -9.56
N PHE A 24 5.11 2.59 -9.12
CA PHE A 24 5.29 3.72 -8.21
C PHE A 24 5.74 3.25 -6.81
N ALA A 25 5.06 2.25 -6.23
CA ALA A 25 5.46 1.67 -4.95
C ALA A 25 6.88 1.08 -5.00
N LEU A 26 7.28 0.54 -6.15
CA LEU A 26 8.60 -0.03 -6.40
C LEU A 26 9.68 1.04 -6.62
N LEU A 27 9.38 2.13 -7.31
CA LEU A 27 10.33 3.25 -7.50
C LEU A 27 10.57 4.02 -6.20
N SER A 28 9.52 4.20 -5.39
CA SER A 28 9.61 4.89 -4.10
C SER A 28 10.36 4.08 -3.03
N THR A 29 10.45 2.75 -3.17
CA THR A 29 11.27 1.90 -2.28
C THR A 29 12.75 1.85 -2.69
N GLN A 30 13.09 2.19 -3.93
CA GLN A 30 14.47 2.26 -4.42
C GLN A 30 15.13 3.63 -4.18
N SER A 31 14.35 4.69 -3.94
CA SER A 31 14.83 6.07 -3.80
C SER A 31 15.34 6.44 -2.39
N SER A 32 15.71 5.46 -1.56
CA SER A 32 16.16 5.76 -0.19
C SER A 32 17.67 6.02 -0.07
N ASP A 33 18.40 6.07 -1.20
CA ASP A 33 19.75 6.62 -1.23
C ASP A 33 20.01 7.41 -2.52
N ALA A 34 20.68 8.56 -2.37
CA ALA A 34 21.08 9.56 -3.37
C ALA A 34 20.01 10.51 -3.97
N GLY A 35 19.98 11.74 -3.41
CA GLY A 35 20.11 12.96 -4.22
C GLY A 35 18.83 13.56 -4.80
N GLU A 36 18.60 14.83 -4.43
CA GLU A 36 17.60 15.75 -4.96
C GLU A 36 17.30 15.60 -6.47
N ILE A 37 16.01 15.51 -6.80
CA ILE A 37 15.50 15.92 -8.11
C ILE A 37 14.63 17.18 -7.87
N PRO A 38 14.86 18.29 -8.60
CA PRO A 38 14.36 19.59 -8.21
C PRO A 38 12.88 19.74 -8.56
N PHE A 39 12.05 20.00 -7.55
CA PHE A 39 10.73 20.58 -7.76
C PHE A 39 10.88 22.11 -7.76
N GLN A 40 10.48 22.76 -8.86
CA GLN A 40 10.51 24.21 -8.98
C GLN A 40 9.58 24.85 -7.94
N SER A 41 10.19 25.71 -7.13
CA SER A 41 9.54 26.59 -6.15
C SER A 41 8.49 27.48 -6.80
N VAL A 42 7.30 27.51 -6.22
CA VAL A 42 6.37 28.62 -6.34
C VAL A 42 6.00 29.09 -4.93
N GLY A 43 6.61 30.21 -4.55
CA GLY A 43 5.98 31.27 -3.75
C GLY A 43 5.96 31.08 -2.25
N ASP A 44 6.94 31.72 -1.60
CA ASP A 44 6.95 32.01 -0.17
C ASP A 44 5.65 32.69 0.30
N LYS A 45 5.07 32.16 1.38
CA LYS A 45 4.39 32.98 2.40
C LYS A 45 4.71 32.41 3.78
N GLU A 46 5.47 33.19 4.55
CA GLU A 46 5.58 33.09 6.00
C GLU A 46 4.19 33.00 6.64
N CYS A 47 4.03 32.10 7.62
CA CYS A 47 3.03 32.31 8.66
C CYS A 47 3.51 31.74 9.99
N SER A 48 3.46 32.62 10.99
CA SER A 48 3.95 32.50 12.34
C SER A 48 3.29 31.40 13.17
N ILE A 49 4.02 30.97 14.20
CA ILE A 49 3.59 30.06 15.25
C ILE A 49 2.51 30.72 16.11
N GLU A 50 1.33 30.11 16.22
CA GLU A 50 0.43 30.26 17.37
C GLU A 50 -0.19 28.92 17.78
N HIS A 51 -0.47 28.82 19.09
CA HIS A 51 -0.82 27.62 19.84
C HIS A 51 -2.22 27.05 19.52
N GLY A 52 -2.33 25.72 19.63
CA GLY A 52 -3.49 25.00 20.17
C GLY A 52 -4.84 25.27 19.51
N GLY A 53 -5.09 24.63 18.36
CA GLY A 53 -6.41 24.58 17.75
C GLY A 53 -6.45 23.52 16.65
N GLU A 54 -7.46 22.65 16.72
CA GLU A 54 -7.74 21.59 15.75
C GLU A 54 -7.89 22.20 14.35
N ARG A 55 -6.99 21.82 13.43
CA ARG A 55 -6.90 22.41 12.09
C ARG A 55 -7.99 21.79 11.21
N VAL A 56 -9.11 22.49 11.09
CA VAL A 56 -10.17 22.16 10.13
C VAL A 56 -9.82 22.81 8.79
N ASP A 57 -9.56 22.00 7.77
CA ASP A 57 -9.39 22.46 6.39
C ASP A 57 -10.70 23.07 5.86
N PRO A 58 -10.64 24.10 4.97
CA PRO A 58 -11.80 24.89 4.55
C PRO A 58 -12.87 24.15 3.72
N ALA A 59 -12.77 22.81 3.62
CA ALA A 59 -13.77 21.92 3.02
C ALA A 59 -14.50 21.03 4.05
N GLY A 60 -14.19 21.11 5.34
CA GLY A 60 -14.84 20.28 6.37
C GLY A 60 -14.53 18.77 6.26
N ILE A 61 -13.55 18.39 5.44
CA ILE A 61 -13.06 17.02 5.35
C ILE A 61 -12.07 16.82 6.51
N VAL A 62 -12.51 16.12 7.56
CA VAL A 62 -11.59 15.60 8.57
C VAL A 62 -10.60 14.69 7.84
N ALA A 63 -9.32 15.03 7.88
CA ALA A 63 -8.29 14.18 7.30
C ALA A 63 -8.37 12.80 7.98
N SER A 64 -8.53 11.74 7.18
CA SER A 64 -8.67 10.39 7.73
C SER A 64 -7.44 10.04 8.57
N LYS A 65 -7.66 9.50 9.77
CA LYS A 65 -6.61 9.03 10.68
C LYS A 65 -5.73 7.94 10.08
N LEU A 66 -6.18 7.32 8.99
CA LEU A 66 -5.35 6.39 8.23
C LEU A 66 -4.06 7.06 7.76
N LYS A 67 -4.12 8.29 7.23
CA LYS A 67 -2.98 8.98 6.59
C LYS A 67 -1.90 9.44 7.57
N GLU A 68 -2.14 9.32 8.88
CA GLU A 68 -1.18 9.69 9.91
C GLU A 68 -0.03 8.66 10.04
N PHE A 69 -0.32 7.37 9.80
CA PHE A 69 0.59 6.23 9.98
C PHE A 69 1.61 6.41 11.12
N PRO A 70 1.15 6.58 12.38
CA PRO A 70 1.95 7.19 13.44
C PRO A 70 3.18 6.37 13.87
N HIS A 71 3.13 5.04 13.71
CA HIS A 71 4.17 4.10 14.17
C HIS A 71 5.14 3.64 13.09
N LEU A 72 5.00 4.16 11.87
CA LEU A 72 5.90 3.86 10.77
C LEU A 72 7.07 4.85 10.75
N SER A 73 8.22 4.41 10.20
CA SER A 73 9.34 5.30 9.88
C SER A 73 8.90 6.40 8.90
N ALA A 74 9.69 7.47 8.79
CA ALA A 74 9.34 8.60 7.93
C ALA A 74 9.18 8.17 6.45
N SER A 75 10.11 7.37 5.92
CA SER A 75 10.07 6.88 4.54
C SER A 75 8.88 5.93 4.29
N HIS A 76 8.60 5.02 5.23
CA HIS A 76 7.48 4.09 5.12
C HIS A 76 6.13 4.82 5.21
N ARG A 77 6.02 5.81 6.09
CA ARG A 77 4.84 6.69 6.17
C ARG A 77 4.62 7.47 4.88
N ALA A 78 5.67 8.08 4.33
CA ALA A 78 5.58 8.81 3.07
C ALA A 78 5.07 7.89 1.94
N LEU A 79 5.66 6.70 1.80
CA LEU A 79 5.22 5.70 0.82
C LEU A 79 3.74 5.35 0.96
N MET A 80 3.27 5.04 2.17
CA MET A 80 1.88 4.67 2.39
C MET A 80 0.92 5.84 2.16
N THR A 81 1.28 7.05 2.61
CA THR A 81 0.48 8.25 2.37
C THR A 81 0.39 8.58 0.87
N ASP A 82 1.50 8.47 0.15
CA ASP A 82 1.54 8.72 -1.30
C ASP A 82 0.75 7.67 -2.07
N LEU A 83 0.86 6.39 -1.68
CA LEU A 83 0.08 5.31 -2.29
C LEU A 83 -1.43 5.54 -2.12
N VAL A 84 -1.86 5.84 -0.89
CA VAL A 84 -3.28 6.11 -0.60
C VAL A 84 -3.74 7.36 -1.36
N GLY A 85 -2.95 8.44 -1.32
CA GLY A 85 -3.26 9.68 -2.02
C GLY A 85 -3.38 9.49 -3.53
N ALA A 86 -2.40 8.85 -4.16
CA ALA A 86 -2.39 8.56 -5.59
C ALA A 86 -3.58 7.67 -5.99
N THR A 87 -3.94 6.70 -5.15
CA THR A 87 -5.08 5.82 -5.41
C THR A 87 -6.40 6.58 -5.31
N GLU A 88 -6.59 7.40 -4.27
CA GLU A 88 -7.80 8.20 -4.10
C GLU A 88 -7.96 9.24 -5.20
N SER A 89 -6.90 9.94 -5.58
CA SER A 89 -6.96 10.96 -6.65
C SER A 89 -7.27 10.36 -8.01
N ARG A 90 -6.71 9.18 -8.33
CA ARG A 90 -6.94 8.53 -9.62
C ARG A 90 -8.31 7.85 -9.72
N LEU A 91 -8.88 7.43 -8.59
CA LEU A 91 -10.15 6.71 -8.53
C LEU A 91 -11.29 7.57 -7.96
N GLU A 92 -11.11 8.88 -7.85
CA GLU A 92 -12.03 9.79 -7.16
C GLU A 92 -13.47 9.64 -7.68
N ASP A 93 -13.66 9.68 -8.99
CA ASP A 93 -14.97 9.55 -9.66
C ASP A 93 -15.56 8.12 -9.59
N HIS A 94 -14.75 7.15 -9.18
CA HIS A 94 -15.11 5.74 -9.09
C HIS A 94 -15.35 5.27 -7.65
N LEU A 95 -15.14 6.13 -6.65
CA LEU A 95 -15.21 5.79 -5.23
C LEU A 95 -16.20 6.67 -4.48
N LEU A 96 -17.12 6.03 -3.77
CA LEU A 96 -17.99 6.70 -2.82
C LEU A 96 -17.17 7.21 -1.61
N PRO A 97 -17.67 8.24 -0.89
CA PRO A 97 -17.09 8.65 0.38
C PRO A 97 -17.03 7.50 1.39
N CYS A 98 -16.09 7.57 2.33
CA CYS A 98 -16.03 6.64 3.46
C CYS A 98 -17.27 6.83 4.35
N THR A 99 -17.91 5.74 4.74
CA THR A 99 -19.09 5.75 5.62
C THR A 99 -18.85 4.97 6.92
N LEU A 100 -17.59 4.73 7.28
CA LEU A 100 -17.26 4.05 8.53
C LEU A 100 -17.64 4.94 9.71
N PRO A 101 -18.26 4.38 10.76
CA PRO A 101 -18.43 5.06 12.03
C PRO A 101 -17.07 5.48 12.63
N PRO A 102 -16.98 6.60 13.38
CA PRO A 102 -15.71 7.08 13.94
C PRO A 102 -14.98 6.07 14.82
N ASP A 103 -15.72 5.23 15.55
CA ASP A 103 -15.20 4.15 16.41
C ASP A 103 -14.71 2.92 15.63
N VAL A 104 -14.99 2.86 14.33
CA VAL A 104 -14.46 1.85 13.39
C VAL A 104 -13.30 2.41 12.57
N GLU A 105 -13.39 3.68 12.16
CA GLU A 105 -12.29 4.37 11.44
C GLU A 105 -11.02 4.45 12.30
N TYR A 106 -11.17 4.63 13.61
CA TYR A 106 -10.08 4.54 14.58
C TYR A 106 -10.53 3.80 15.83
N PHE A 107 -9.75 2.81 16.22
CA PHE A 107 -10.03 1.99 17.40
C PHE A 107 -8.77 1.76 18.21
N GLN A 108 -8.95 1.61 19.52
CA GLN A 108 -7.88 1.26 20.44
C GLN A 108 -8.44 0.40 21.58
N ASN A 109 -7.60 -0.46 22.15
CA ASN A 109 -7.98 -1.22 23.33
C ASN A 109 -7.96 -0.32 24.59
N GLN A 110 -8.60 -0.80 25.66
CA GLN A 110 -8.76 -0.04 26.91
C GLN A 110 -7.42 0.40 27.53
N ASN A 111 -6.36 -0.40 27.33
CA ASN A 111 -5.05 -0.15 27.91
C ASN A 111 -4.13 0.68 26.99
N GLY A 112 -4.59 1.06 25.79
CA GLY A 112 -3.79 1.77 24.79
C GLY A 112 -2.57 1.02 24.27
N THR A 113 -2.52 -0.31 24.44
CA THR A 113 -1.42 -1.16 23.95
C THR A 113 -1.61 -1.59 22.51
N SER A 114 -2.84 -1.56 22.01
CA SER A 114 -3.19 -1.91 20.63
C SER A 114 -4.13 -0.86 20.07
N GLN A 115 -3.83 -0.40 18.86
CA GLN A 115 -4.57 0.64 18.17
C GLN A 115 -4.52 0.42 16.67
N GLY A 116 -5.52 0.90 15.95
CA GLY A 116 -5.58 0.78 14.51
C GLY A 116 -6.47 1.82 13.89
N SER A 117 -6.33 1.96 12.58
CA SER A 117 -7.21 2.77 11.76
C SER A 117 -7.58 2.02 10.49
N LEU A 118 -8.77 2.31 9.99
CA LEU A 118 -9.35 1.68 8.81
C LEU A 118 -10.00 2.75 7.92
N LEU A 119 -9.72 2.68 6.62
CA LEU A 119 -10.42 3.39 5.58
C LEU A 119 -11.07 2.37 4.66
N ILE A 120 -12.38 2.49 4.46
CA ILE A 120 -13.08 1.72 3.43
C ILE A 120 -13.86 2.70 2.55
N ARG A 121 -13.58 2.67 1.25
CA ARG A 121 -14.36 3.40 0.24
C ARG A 121 -14.89 2.41 -0.77
N SER A 122 -16.21 2.32 -0.86
CA SER A 122 -16.89 1.47 -1.83
C SER A 122 -16.80 2.07 -3.22
N GLY A 123 -16.74 1.24 -4.25
CA GLY A 123 -16.85 1.71 -5.63
C GLY A 123 -18.25 2.24 -5.93
N SER A 124 -18.35 3.22 -6.82
CA SER A 124 -19.62 3.74 -7.34
C SER A 124 -20.43 2.63 -8.05
N PRO A 125 -21.75 2.79 -8.26
CA PRO A 125 -22.58 1.73 -8.86
C PRO A 125 -22.06 1.20 -10.19
N ASP A 126 -21.48 2.07 -11.03
CA ASP A 126 -20.97 1.73 -12.36
C ASP A 126 -19.47 1.34 -12.36
N SER A 127 -18.81 1.38 -11.20
CA SER A 127 -17.39 1.05 -11.07
C SER A 127 -17.12 -0.47 -11.13
N SER A 128 -15.98 -0.84 -11.71
CA SER A 128 -15.40 -2.19 -11.61
C SER A 128 -14.89 -2.49 -10.20
N ILE A 129 -14.68 -1.46 -9.38
CA ILE A 129 -14.20 -1.56 -8.00
C ILE A 129 -15.36 -1.94 -7.08
N ASN A 130 -15.13 -2.93 -6.22
CA ASN A 130 -16.04 -3.26 -5.14
C ASN A 130 -15.78 -2.30 -3.96
N TYR A 131 -14.55 -2.31 -3.45
CA TYR A 131 -14.08 -1.37 -2.45
C TYR A 131 -12.55 -1.31 -2.45
N ILE A 132 -12.02 -0.20 -1.95
CA ILE A 132 -10.63 -0.11 -1.47
C ILE A 132 -10.62 -0.17 0.05
N LEU A 133 -9.56 -0.75 0.61
CA LEU A 133 -9.32 -0.86 2.04
C LEU A 133 -7.90 -0.42 2.33
N GLY A 134 -7.75 0.62 3.16
CA GLY A 134 -6.48 0.99 3.76
C GLY A 134 -6.53 0.73 5.26
N SER A 135 -5.46 0.21 5.85
CA SER A 135 -5.40 0.02 7.30
C SER A 135 -4.00 0.19 7.85
N TRP A 136 -3.93 0.56 9.12
CA TRP A 136 -2.74 0.35 9.92
C TRP A 136 -3.12 -0.22 11.29
N LEU A 137 -2.25 -1.06 11.84
CA LEU A 137 -2.39 -1.65 13.17
C LEU A 137 -1.06 -1.52 13.90
N HIS A 138 -1.12 -1.08 15.15
CA HIS A 138 -0.01 -1.11 16.08
C HIS A 138 -0.39 -1.91 17.31
N SER A 139 0.51 -2.78 17.78
CA SER A 139 0.35 -3.50 19.03
C SER A 139 1.67 -3.67 19.76
N LYS A 140 1.71 -3.30 21.04
CA LYS A 140 2.79 -3.68 21.96
C LYS A 140 2.64 -5.16 22.31
N LEU A 141 3.68 -5.93 22.08
CA LEU A 141 3.73 -7.36 22.35
C LEU A 141 4.18 -7.61 23.80
N PRO A 142 3.77 -8.72 24.44
CA PRO A 142 4.22 -9.07 25.80
C PRO A 142 5.75 -9.20 25.94
N THR A 143 6.46 -9.41 24.83
CA THR A 143 7.92 -9.47 24.76
C THR A 143 8.60 -8.09 24.88
N GLY A 144 7.82 -7.00 24.89
CA GLY A 144 8.32 -5.63 24.84
C GLY A 144 8.55 -5.09 23.43
N ALA A 145 8.48 -5.95 22.41
CA ALA A 145 8.52 -5.53 21.01
C ALA A 145 7.19 -4.91 20.55
N SER A 146 7.18 -4.30 19.36
CA SER A 146 5.97 -3.80 18.71
C SER A 146 5.70 -4.56 17.42
N LEU A 147 4.42 -4.81 17.15
CA LEU A 147 3.90 -5.23 15.86
C LEU A 147 3.28 -4.01 15.19
N ASN A 148 3.80 -3.65 14.01
CA ASN A 148 3.22 -2.65 13.13
C ASN A 148 2.82 -3.33 11.83
N ILE A 149 1.58 -3.10 11.39
CA ILE A 149 1.07 -3.53 10.09
C ILE A 149 0.55 -2.28 9.38
N ALA A 150 0.91 -2.10 8.12
CA ALA A 150 0.30 -1.13 7.23
C ALA A 150 -0.09 -1.83 5.95
N SER A 151 -1.35 -1.72 5.54
CA SER A 151 -1.86 -2.43 4.37
C SER A 151 -2.76 -1.56 3.54
N PHE A 152 -2.78 -1.86 2.25
CA PHE A 152 -3.70 -1.30 1.30
C PHE A 152 -4.11 -2.37 0.29
N SER A 153 -5.41 -2.51 0.04
CA SER A 153 -5.94 -3.43 -0.95
C SER A 153 -7.06 -2.81 -1.76
N ALA A 154 -7.22 -3.29 -3.00
CA ALA A 154 -8.37 -2.99 -3.83
C ALA A 154 -9.01 -4.31 -4.27
N HIS A 155 -10.32 -4.41 -4.04
CA HIS A 155 -11.11 -5.58 -4.40
C HIS A 155 -12.07 -5.22 -5.53
N LEU A 156 -12.04 -6.02 -6.60
CA LEU A 156 -12.83 -5.77 -7.80
C LEU A 156 -14.13 -6.59 -7.81
N ARG A 157 -15.14 -6.07 -8.51
CA ARG A 157 -16.45 -6.71 -8.68
C ARG A 157 -16.41 -7.86 -9.69
N PRO A 158 -17.39 -8.78 -9.66
CA PRO A 158 -17.55 -9.81 -10.69
C PRO A 158 -17.81 -9.28 -12.11
N SER A 159 -18.06 -7.99 -12.29
CA SER A 159 -18.21 -7.36 -13.61
C SER A 159 -16.91 -7.30 -14.42
N THR A 160 -15.76 -7.53 -13.78
CA THR A 160 -14.45 -7.67 -14.42
C THR A 160 -13.75 -8.93 -13.92
N ASP A 161 -12.92 -9.50 -14.78
CA ASP A 161 -12.04 -10.61 -14.43
C ASP A 161 -10.68 -10.15 -13.88
N ALA A 162 -10.33 -8.86 -14.00
CA ALA A 162 -9.04 -8.33 -13.60
C ALA A 162 -8.64 -8.72 -12.15
N PRO A 163 -7.34 -8.96 -11.87
CA PRO A 163 -6.83 -9.28 -10.53
C PRO A 163 -7.18 -8.22 -9.48
N ASN A 164 -7.14 -8.59 -8.21
CA ASN A 164 -7.19 -7.62 -7.11
C ASN A 164 -5.82 -6.93 -6.94
N PHE A 165 -5.72 -6.00 -5.99
CA PHE A 165 -4.46 -5.40 -5.56
C PHE A 165 -4.24 -5.63 -4.06
N LEU A 166 -3.00 -5.93 -3.67
CA LEU A 166 -2.58 -6.04 -2.28
C LEU A 166 -1.17 -5.49 -2.10
N ILE A 167 -1.00 -4.61 -1.11
CA ILE A 167 0.29 -4.31 -0.51
C ILE A 167 0.17 -4.32 1.00
N GLU A 168 1.11 -4.97 1.67
CA GLU A 168 1.15 -5.08 3.11
C GLU A 168 2.59 -5.07 3.60
N PHE A 169 2.82 -4.25 4.62
CA PHE A 169 4.05 -4.16 5.37
C PHE A 169 3.81 -4.69 6.78
N ILE A 170 4.61 -5.67 7.21
CA ILE A 170 4.52 -6.26 8.55
C ILE A 170 5.88 -6.13 9.22
N GLN A 171 5.92 -5.39 10.32
CA GLN A 171 7.13 -5.18 11.11
C GLN A 171 6.89 -5.64 12.55
N SER A 172 7.47 -6.78 12.92
CA SER A 172 7.43 -7.32 14.28
C SER A 172 8.76 -7.18 15.04
N SER A 173 9.80 -6.66 14.39
CA SER A 173 11.06 -6.27 15.03
C SER A 173 11.62 -4.98 14.41
N PRO A 174 12.50 -4.25 15.12
CA PRO A 174 13.16 -3.05 14.58
C PRO A 174 14.10 -3.33 13.39
N THR A 175 14.47 -4.59 13.17
CA THR A 175 15.51 -5.01 12.21
C THR A 175 14.99 -5.83 11.04
N SER A 176 13.67 -6.01 10.94
CA SER A 176 13.06 -6.85 9.92
C SER A 176 11.69 -6.32 9.53
N LEU A 177 11.53 -6.02 8.25
CA LEU A 177 10.28 -5.65 7.62
C LEU A 177 9.88 -6.73 6.61
N ILE A 178 8.64 -7.21 6.66
CA ILE A 178 8.09 -8.08 5.63
C ILE A 178 7.30 -7.20 4.66
N LEU A 179 7.57 -7.34 3.37
CA LEU A 179 6.79 -6.76 2.28
C LEU A 179 6.03 -7.88 1.57
N ILE A 180 4.74 -7.67 1.42
CA ILE A 180 3.86 -8.43 0.53
C ILE A 180 3.34 -7.43 -0.50
N LEU A 181 3.61 -7.66 -1.78
CA LEU A 181 3.04 -6.90 -2.89
C LEU A 181 2.60 -7.87 -3.97
N ASP A 182 1.33 -7.79 -4.35
CA ASP A 182 0.75 -8.73 -5.30
C ASP A 182 -0.44 -8.15 -6.07
N LEU A 183 -0.72 -8.78 -7.21
CA LEU A 183 -2.01 -8.71 -7.89
C LEU A 183 -2.70 -10.08 -7.77
N PRO A 184 -3.47 -10.35 -6.70
CA PRO A 184 -3.98 -11.71 -6.47
C PRO A 184 -4.96 -12.16 -7.57
N PRO A 185 -4.78 -13.37 -8.14
CA PRO A 185 -5.66 -13.89 -9.18
C PRO A 185 -7.07 -14.15 -8.66
N ARG A 186 -8.06 -13.93 -9.53
CA ARG A 186 -9.48 -14.23 -9.26
C ARG A 186 -10.01 -15.42 -10.05
N LYS A 187 -9.14 -16.06 -10.83
CA LYS A 187 -9.39 -17.31 -11.56
C LYS A 187 -8.31 -18.32 -11.23
N ASP A 188 -8.66 -19.59 -11.37
CA ASP A 188 -7.68 -20.68 -11.26
C ASP A 188 -6.69 -20.60 -12.43
N LEU A 189 -5.42 -20.39 -12.13
CA LEU A 189 -4.37 -20.18 -13.13
C LEU A 189 -3.99 -21.44 -13.92
N VAL A 190 -4.28 -22.63 -13.39
CA VAL A 190 -4.04 -23.90 -14.08
C VAL A 190 -5.10 -24.15 -15.13
N PHE A 191 -6.37 -23.83 -14.82
CA PHE A 191 -7.48 -24.00 -15.75
C PHE A 191 -7.63 -22.84 -16.75
N ASN A 192 -7.10 -21.65 -16.45
CA ASN A 192 -7.26 -20.43 -17.25
C ASN A 192 -5.88 -19.89 -17.69
N SER A 193 -5.22 -20.59 -18.62
CA SER A 193 -3.88 -20.21 -19.09
C SER A 193 -3.86 -18.88 -19.83
N ASP A 194 -4.96 -18.52 -20.49
CA ASP A 194 -5.15 -17.20 -21.13
C ASP A 194 -5.17 -16.06 -20.11
N TYR A 195 -5.77 -16.29 -18.95
CA TYR A 195 -5.76 -15.36 -17.82
C TYR A 195 -4.36 -15.18 -17.24
N LEU A 196 -3.62 -16.29 -17.07
CA LEU A 196 -2.23 -16.26 -16.60
C LEU A 196 -1.36 -15.43 -17.54
N GLN A 197 -1.47 -15.70 -18.85
CA GLN A 197 -0.71 -15.00 -19.87
C GLN A 197 -1.01 -13.50 -19.85
N LEU A 198 -2.29 -13.13 -19.93
CA LEU A 198 -2.73 -11.74 -20.05
C LEU A 198 -2.29 -10.86 -18.86
N PHE A 199 -2.44 -11.35 -17.63
CA PHE A 199 -2.24 -10.50 -16.44
C PHE A 199 -0.85 -10.61 -15.81
N TYR A 200 -0.11 -11.70 -16.05
CA TYR A 200 1.16 -11.95 -15.35
C TYR A 200 2.36 -12.13 -16.28
N GLU A 201 2.18 -12.79 -17.43
CA GLU A 201 3.27 -13.02 -18.37
C GLU A 201 3.48 -11.78 -19.27
N ASP A 202 2.43 -11.32 -19.94
CA ASP A 202 2.47 -10.21 -20.90
C ASP A 202 2.76 -8.86 -20.22
N THR A 203 2.41 -8.72 -18.94
CA THR A 203 2.66 -7.49 -18.14
C THR A 203 4.11 -7.38 -17.67
N GLY A 204 4.86 -8.49 -17.66
CA GLY A 204 6.25 -8.53 -17.21
C GLY A 204 6.44 -8.22 -15.72
N LEU A 205 5.43 -8.44 -14.87
CA LEU A 205 5.47 -8.12 -13.44
C LEU A 205 6.62 -8.82 -12.69
N ASP A 206 6.98 -10.03 -13.13
CA ASP A 206 8.05 -10.84 -12.53
C ASP A 206 9.43 -10.13 -12.53
N LYS A 207 9.64 -9.16 -13.44
CA LYS A 207 10.88 -8.38 -13.47
C LYS A 207 11.11 -7.60 -12.18
N TYR A 208 10.03 -7.14 -11.55
CA TYR A 208 10.10 -6.34 -10.33
C TYR A 208 10.43 -7.21 -9.11
N ARG A 209 9.84 -8.41 -9.05
CA ARG A 209 10.19 -9.41 -8.05
C ARG A 209 11.68 -9.74 -8.11
N LYS A 210 12.20 -10.03 -9.31
CA LYS A 210 13.62 -10.29 -9.55
C LYS A 210 14.50 -9.12 -9.12
N ALA A 211 14.16 -7.89 -9.52
CA ALA A 211 14.92 -6.71 -9.16
C ALA A 211 14.98 -6.48 -7.63
N ILE A 212 13.89 -6.73 -6.91
CA ILE A 212 13.89 -6.63 -5.44
C ILE A 212 14.70 -7.75 -4.80
N GLU A 213 14.61 -8.98 -5.30
CA GLU A 213 15.37 -10.13 -4.79
C GLU A 213 16.89 -10.00 -5.01
N GLU A 214 17.33 -9.14 -5.93
CA GLU A 214 18.76 -8.83 -6.16
C GLU A 214 19.36 -7.90 -5.10
N LEU A 215 18.54 -7.21 -4.31
CA LEU A 215 19.01 -6.30 -3.26
C LEU A 215 19.64 -7.08 -2.09
N PRO A 216 20.82 -6.68 -1.59
CA PRO A 216 21.54 -7.44 -0.58
C PRO A 216 20.83 -7.54 0.79
N GLU A 217 19.97 -6.57 1.10
CA GLU A 217 19.17 -6.52 2.33
C GLU A 217 17.91 -7.39 2.26
N VAL A 218 17.58 -7.91 1.08
CA VAL A 218 16.33 -8.60 0.80
C VAL A 218 16.52 -10.11 0.80
N ARG A 219 15.60 -10.83 1.43
CA ARG A 219 15.51 -12.30 1.39
C ARG A 219 14.08 -12.72 1.11
N PRO A 220 13.83 -13.80 0.34
CA PRO A 220 12.48 -14.34 0.19
C PRO A 220 11.85 -14.66 1.54
N TYR A 221 10.59 -14.28 1.72
CA TYR A 221 9.84 -14.59 2.93
C TYR A 221 8.80 -15.68 2.65
N VAL A 222 8.90 -16.78 3.38
CA VAL A 222 8.00 -17.92 3.21
C VAL A 222 6.87 -17.82 4.24
N MET A 223 5.70 -17.37 3.79
CA MET A 223 4.49 -17.21 4.63
C MET A 223 4.14 -18.52 5.35
N SER A 224 3.89 -18.51 6.65
CA SER A 224 3.55 -19.75 7.39
C SER A 224 2.23 -20.39 6.93
N SER A 225 1.27 -19.57 6.49
CA SER A 225 -0.04 -20.01 6.00
C SER A 225 0.04 -20.58 4.58
N LEU A 226 -0.21 -21.88 4.41
CA LEU A 226 -0.33 -22.51 3.09
C LEU A 226 -1.50 -21.96 2.29
N PHE A 227 -2.59 -21.59 2.97
CA PHE A 227 -3.74 -20.94 2.34
C PHE A 227 -3.31 -19.64 1.66
N PHE A 228 -2.56 -18.79 2.36
CA PHE A 228 -2.05 -17.55 1.77
C PHE A 228 -1.15 -17.82 0.56
N ARG A 229 -0.24 -18.80 0.65
CA ARG A 229 0.63 -19.19 -0.49
C ARG A 229 -0.15 -19.65 -1.72
N SER A 230 -1.36 -20.18 -1.55
CA SER A 230 -2.23 -20.59 -2.67
C SER A 230 -3.03 -19.45 -3.29
N LEU A 231 -3.17 -18.31 -2.59
CA LEU A 231 -3.94 -17.15 -3.06
C LEU A 231 -3.11 -16.15 -3.84
N VAL A 232 -1.80 -16.11 -3.62
CA VAL A 232 -0.92 -15.12 -4.23
C VAL A 232 -0.55 -15.51 -5.66
N SER A 233 -0.29 -14.51 -6.49
CA SER A 233 0.11 -14.74 -7.88
C SER A 233 1.52 -15.34 -8.00
N PRO A 234 1.85 -15.95 -9.15
CA PRO A 234 3.21 -16.41 -9.46
C PRO A 234 4.24 -15.29 -9.49
N THR A 235 3.82 -14.04 -9.63
CA THR A 235 4.69 -12.85 -9.68
C THR A 235 4.70 -12.04 -8.38
N SER A 236 4.09 -12.58 -7.31
CA SER A 236 4.02 -11.91 -6.00
C SER A 236 5.40 -11.62 -5.43
N ILE A 237 5.56 -10.45 -4.83
CA ILE A 237 6.76 -10.05 -4.10
C ILE A 237 6.49 -10.27 -2.63
N ILE A 238 7.06 -11.35 -2.08
CA ILE A 238 6.91 -11.71 -0.68
C ILE A 238 8.30 -11.86 -0.10
N VAL A 239 8.78 -10.77 0.51
CA VAL A 239 10.17 -10.65 0.92
C VAL A 239 10.29 -10.13 2.34
N ARG A 240 11.42 -10.44 2.96
CA ARG A 240 11.89 -9.85 4.19
C ARG A 240 13.04 -8.92 3.86
N VAL A 241 12.92 -7.68 4.27
CA VAL A 241 13.95 -6.65 4.19
C VAL A 241 14.57 -6.54 5.57
N ASP A 242 15.86 -6.84 5.67
CA ASP A 242 16.64 -6.57 6.87
C ASP A 242 16.77 -5.03 7.00
N THR A 243 16.37 -4.47 8.13
CA THR A 243 16.49 -3.03 8.40
C THR A 243 17.63 -2.80 9.40
N GLU A 244 18.47 -1.80 9.18
CA GLU A 244 19.47 -1.42 10.17
C GLU A 244 18.76 -0.97 11.46
N SER A 245 19.24 -1.43 12.61
CA SER A 245 18.82 -0.82 13.88
C SER A 245 19.23 0.65 13.83
N GLY A 246 18.28 1.58 13.95
CA GLY A 246 18.52 3.04 13.98
C GLY A 246 19.40 3.53 15.15
N GLU A 247 20.15 2.64 15.79
CA GLU A 247 21.22 2.93 16.73
C GLU A 247 22.49 2.26 16.20
N ASP A 248 23.32 2.99 15.43
CA ASP A 248 24.73 2.63 15.28
C ASP A 248 25.45 3.01 16.59
N PRO A 249 25.88 2.05 17.43
CA PRO A 249 26.58 2.34 18.68
C PRO A 249 27.96 3.00 18.46
N ASN A 250 28.41 3.11 17.21
CA ASN A 250 29.72 3.64 16.81
C ASN A 250 29.64 4.96 16.05
N ALA A 251 28.50 5.65 16.01
CA ALA A 251 28.36 6.95 15.34
C ALA A 251 29.38 8.01 15.85
N TRP A 252 29.87 7.87 17.09
CA TRP A 252 30.90 8.75 17.67
C TRP A 252 32.32 8.51 17.13
N ARG A 253 32.57 7.44 16.36
CA ARG A 253 33.89 7.14 15.79
C ARG A 253 34.13 7.72 14.39
N ARG A 254 33.16 8.46 13.83
CA ARG A 254 33.24 9.07 12.49
C ARG A 254 33.25 10.60 12.51
N LEU A 255 33.71 11.22 13.60
CA LEU A 255 34.09 12.63 13.70
C LEU A 255 35.52 12.73 14.22
#